data_AF-A0A1V9YSM1-F1
#
_entry.id   AF-A0A1V9YSM1-F1
#
_cell.length_a   1.000
_cell.length_b   1.000
_cell.length_c   1.000
_cell.angle_alpha   90.00
_cell.angle_beta   90.00
_cell.angle_gamma   90.00
#
_symmetry.space_group_name_H-M   'P 1'
#
loop_
_entity.id
_entity.type
_entity.pdbx_description
1 polymer ?
#
loop_
_entity_poly.entity_id
_entity_poly.type
_entity_poly.pdbx_seq_one_letter_code
_entity_poly.pdbx_strand_id
1 'polypeptide(L)'
;MTDADALLSFRFDVGGIIQLASLLRLPETIITSAGDRTSSEEALAIVLYRLVYPKRYYDMIVKFGRSRESLCHIFNWTIDFLHGLWDETIYFAHHVAQGRLAMYAKAINDKGAALSYVMACIDGSKKKLFNQSMSRVRQAVEWSFGELKRLWAFIGYKDQNKIMLQRVESVVKVAMFLTTCHCCYNRGNQISLYFGLGPPTLEKYLQYN
;
A
#
# COMPACT_ATOMS: atom_id res chain seq x y z
N MET A 1 -8.63 -7.90 -21.41
CA MET A 1 -7.47 -8.28 -20.57
C MET A 1 -7.92 -9.41 -19.67
N THR A 2 -7.15 -10.49 -19.55
CA THR A 2 -7.50 -11.61 -18.65
C THR A 2 -7.11 -11.29 -17.21
N ASP A 3 -7.69 -11.99 -16.23
CA ASP A 3 -7.34 -11.79 -14.82
C ASP A 3 -5.88 -12.18 -14.52
N ALA A 4 -5.34 -13.19 -15.21
CA ALA A 4 -3.93 -13.56 -15.08
C ALA A 4 -2.99 -12.43 -15.55
N ASP A 5 -3.31 -11.80 -16.69
CA ASP A 5 -2.55 -10.65 -17.20
C ASP A 5 -2.66 -9.43 -16.28
N ALA A 6 -3.84 -9.24 -15.68
CA ALA A 6 -4.11 -8.17 -14.73
C ALA A 6 -3.26 -8.34 -13.45
N LEU A 7 -3.20 -9.54 -12.88
CA LEU A 7 -2.37 -9.82 -11.70
C LEU A 7 -0.88 -9.56 -11.96
N LEU A 8 -0.38 -9.95 -13.13
CA LEU A 8 1.01 -9.67 -13.53
C LEU A 8 1.27 -8.18 -13.73
N SER A 9 0.29 -7.45 -14.27
CA SER A 9 0.40 -6.03 -14.59
C SER A 9 0.20 -5.11 -13.37
N PHE A 10 -0.70 -5.45 -12.45
CA PHE A 10 -1.22 -4.54 -11.42
C PHE A 10 -1.21 -5.13 -10.01
N ARG A 11 -0.94 -6.43 -9.84
CA ARG A 11 -1.09 -7.19 -8.58
C ARG A 11 -2.53 -7.36 -8.09
N PHE A 12 -3.50 -6.91 -8.88
CA PHE A 12 -4.93 -7.13 -8.69
C PHE A 12 -5.51 -7.68 -9.99
N ASP A 13 -6.51 -8.54 -9.88
CA ASP A 13 -7.33 -8.95 -11.03
C ASP A 13 -8.26 -7.80 -11.47
N VAL A 14 -9.03 -8.00 -12.53
CA VAL A 14 -9.89 -6.92 -13.06
C VAL A 14 -10.95 -6.52 -12.03
N GLY A 15 -11.59 -7.50 -11.38
CA GLY A 15 -12.59 -7.26 -10.36
C GLY A 15 -12.04 -6.51 -9.14
N GLY A 16 -10.82 -6.84 -8.72
CA GLY A 16 -10.12 -6.19 -7.61
C GLY A 16 -9.77 -4.75 -7.90
N ILE A 17 -9.38 -4.40 -9.14
CA ILE A 17 -9.14 -2.99 -9.52
C ILE A 17 -10.45 -2.18 -9.45
N ILE A 18 -11.55 -2.71 -9.98
CA ILE A 18 -12.86 -2.05 -9.95
C ILE A 18 -13.32 -1.86 -8.51
N GLN A 19 -13.25 -2.93 -7.71
CA GLN A 19 -13.62 -2.90 -6.31
C GLN A 19 -12.77 -1.90 -5.52
N LEU A 20 -11.44 -1.92 -5.73
CA LEU A 20 -10.52 -1.02 -5.04
C LEU A 20 -10.76 0.43 -5.44
N ALA A 21 -11.00 0.73 -6.72
CA ALA A 21 -11.31 2.10 -7.16
C ALA A 21 -12.56 2.67 -6.47
N SER A 22 -13.60 1.85 -6.34
CA SER A 22 -14.83 2.21 -5.63
C SER A 22 -14.59 2.40 -4.12
N LEU A 23 -13.91 1.46 -3.46
CA LEU A 23 -13.66 1.54 -2.02
C LEU A 23 -12.68 2.65 -1.64
N LEU A 24 -11.74 3.01 -2.51
CA LEU A 24 -10.85 4.16 -2.34
C LEU A 24 -11.56 5.50 -2.55
N ARG A 25 -12.85 5.48 -2.92
CA ARG A 25 -13.69 6.64 -3.19
C ARG A 25 -13.12 7.55 -4.28
N LEU A 26 -12.48 6.95 -5.30
CA LEU A 26 -12.07 7.70 -6.47
C LEU A 26 -13.31 8.20 -7.21
N PRO A 27 -13.33 9.47 -7.68
CA PRO A 27 -14.42 9.97 -8.52
C PRO A 27 -14.56 9.12 -9.79
N GLU A 28 -15.79 8.85 -10.21
CA GLU A 28 -16.06 8.07 -11.43
C GLU A 28 -15.31 8.64 -12.66
N THR A 29 -15.27 9.96 -12.77
CA THR A 29 -14.45 10.67 -13.74
C THR A 29 -13.46 11.59 -13.03
N ILE A 30 -12.18 11.37 -13.29
CA ILE A 30 -11.09 12.21 -12.83
C ILE A 30 -10.76 13.23 -13.91
N ILE A 31 -10.64 14.49 -13.51
CA ILE A 31 -10.23 15.59 -14.39
C ILE A 31 -9.02 16.27 -13.76
N THR A 32 -7.88 16.21 -14.44
CA THR A 32 -6.65 16.86 -13.97
C THR A 32 -6.72 18.38 -14.20
N SER A 33 -5.85 19.14 -13.53
CA SER A 33 -5.72 20.59 -13.76
C SER A 33 -5.31 20.94 -15.20
N ALA A 34 -4.68 20.00 -15.92
CA ALA A 34 -4.33 20.14 -17.33
C ALA A 34 -5.48 19.74 -18.29
N GLY A 35 -6.64 19.34 -17.76
CA GLY A 35 -7.81 18.95 -18.54
C GLY A 35 -7.84 17.49 -19.00
N ASP A 36 -6.90 16.65 -18.55
CA ASP A 36 -6.92 15.22 -18.85
C ASP A 36 -8.12 14.55 -18.15
N ARG A 37 -8.89 13.75 -18.91
CA ARG A 37 -10.06 13.02 -18.39
C ARG A 37 -9.80 11.52 -18.40
N THR A 38 -10.11 10.85 -17.31
CA THR A 38 -9.90 9.39 -17.15
C THR A 38 -10.93 8.79 -16.18
N SER A 39 -11.21 7.50 -16.28
CA SER A 39 -12.01 6.81 -15.27
C SER A 39 -11.20 6.53 -14.01
N SER A 40 -11.88 6.24 -12.91
CA SER A 40 -11.27 5.86 -11.63
C SER A 40 -10.40 4.60 -11.75
N GLU A 41 -10.87 3.59 -12.48
CA GLU A 41 -10.18 2.31 -12.66
C GLU A 41 -8.92 2.48 -13.50
N GLU A 42 -8.99 3.28 -14.57
CA GLU A 42 -7.83 3.56 -15.41
C GLU A 42 -6.77 4.35 -14.65
N ALA A 43 -7.18 5.36 -13.87
CA ALA A 43 -6.26 6.14 -13.03
C ALA A 43 -5.56 5.27 -11.98
N LEU A 44 -6.31 4.40 -11.30
CA LEU A 44 -5.76 3.44 -10.36
C LEU A 44 -4.84 2.43 -11.05
N ALA A 45 -5.22 1.93 -12.22
CA ALA A 45 -4.40 1.03 -13.02
C ALA A 45 -3.08 1.67 -13.45
N ILE A 46 -3.07 2.97 -13.80
CA ILE A 46 -1.84 3.73 -14.11
C ILE A 46 -0.89 3.75 -12.90
N VAL A 47 -1.42 4.00 -11.70
CA VAL A 47 -0.64 3.97 -10.45
C VAL A 47 -0.09 2.58 -10.18
N LEU A 48 -0.94 1.56 -10.15
CA LEU A 48 -0.55 0.16 -9.89
C LEU A 48 0.51 -0.32 -10.89
N TYR A 49 0.29 -0.07 -12.18
CA TYR A 49 1.21 -0.49 -13.24
C TYR A 49 2.59 0.14 -13.11
N ARG A 50 2.64 1.42 -12.71
CA ARG A 50 3.91 2.12 -12.49
C ARG A 50 4.61 1.63 -11.22
N LEU A 51 3.87 1.31 -10.17
CA LEU A 51 4.43 0.82 -8.91
C LEU A 51 5.06 -0.58 -9.06
N VAL A 52 4.45 -1.45 -9.87
CA VAL A 52 4.93 -2.83 -10.11
C VAL A 52 6.39 -2.89 -10.56
N TYR A 53 6.83 -1.95 -11.39
CA TYR A 53 8.22 -1.88 -11.87
C TYR A 53 8.57 -0.46 -12.33
N PRO A 54 9.81 0.04 -12.12
CA PRO A 54 10.27 1.35 -12.58
C PRO A 54 10.20 1.50 -14.10
N LYS A 55 9.07 1.99 -14.60
CA LYS A 55 8.80 2.24 -16.02
C LYS A 55 8.87 3.72 -16.34
N ARG A 56 9.34 4.07 -17.54
CA ARG A 56 9.16 5.43 -18.05
C ARG A 56 7.72 5.58 -18.49
N TYR A 57 7.20 6.81 -18.43
CA TYR A 57 5.86 7.09 -18.96
C TYR A 57 5.75 6.76 -20.46
N TYR A 58 6.86 6.87 -21.21
CA TYR A 58 6.93 6.45 -22.60
C TYR A 58 6.55 4.97 -22.80
N ASP A 59 7.06 4.08 -21.94
CA ASP A 59 6.80 2.64 -22.02
C ASP A 59 5.35 2.27 -21.67
N MET A 60 4.62 3.21 -21.06
CA MET A 60 3.23 3.04 -20.66
C MET A 60 2.23 3.52 -21.74
N ILE A 61 2.69 4.28 -22.74
CA ILE A 61 1.83 4.87 -23.78
C ILE A 61 1.05 3.79 -24.53
N VAL A 62 1.72 2.70 -24.93
CA VAL A 62 1.08 1.61 -25.69
C VAL A 62 -0.03 0.93 -24.88
N LYS A 63 0.16 0.79 -23.55
CA LYS A 63 -0.81 0.09 -22.70
C LYS A 63 -2.05 0.92 -22.41
N PHE A 64 -1.90 2.23 -22.23
CA PHE A 64 -2.99 3.12 -21.81
C PHE A 64 -3.52 4.03 -22.94
N GLY A 65 -2.86 4.08 -24.09
CA GLY A 65 -3.27 4.93 -25.22
C GLY A 65 -3.20 6.43 -24.92
N ARG A 66 -2.41 6.84 -23.92
CA ARG A 66 -2.30 8.23 -23.45
C ARG A 66 -0.91 8.81 -23.69
N SER A 67 -0.84 10.13 -23.86
CA SER A 67 0.43 10.83 -23.94
C SER A 67 1.24 10.70 -22.65
N ARG A 68 2.55 10.89 -22.76
CA ARG A 68 3.47 10.84 -21.62
C ARG A 68 3.08 11.85 -20.53
N GLU A 69 2.64 13.02 -20.96
CA GLU A 69 2.23 14.15 -20.11
C GLU A 69 0.92 13.80 -19.39
N SER A 70 -0.08 13.29 -20.11
CA SER A 70 -1.37 12.86 -19.55
C SER A 70 -1.17 11.79 -18.48
N LEU A 71 -0.34 10.79 -18.76
CA LEU A 71 0.01 9.74 -17.79
C LEU A 71 0.67 10.31 -16.52
N CYS A 72 1.53 11.32 -16.68
CA CYS A 72 2.18 11.99 -15.55
C CYS A 72 1.18 12.78 -14.70
N HIS A 73 0.29 13.54 -15.33
CA HIS A 73 -0.74 14.31 -14.63
C HIS A 73 -1.71 13.39 -13.88
N ILE A 74 -2.20 12.34 -14.53
CA ILE A 74 -3.13 11.37 -13.92
C ILE A 74 -2.45 10.65 -12.74
N PHE A 75 -1.21 10.20 -12.93
CA PHE A 75 -0.46 9.54 -11.86
C PHE A 75 -0.32 10.45 -10.63
N ASN A 76 0.16 11.68 -10.83
CA ASN A 76 0.37 12.62 -9.72
C ASN A 76 -0.95 13.02 -9.06
N TRP A 77 -2.00 13.28 -9.84
CA TRP A 77 -3.32 13.59 -9.32
C TRP A 77 -3.84 12.44 -8.44
N THR A 78 -3.70 11.20 -8.88
CA THR A 78 -4.19 10.02 -8.16
C THR A 78 -3.41 9.81 -6.86
N ILE A 79 -2.08 9.98 -6.88
CA ILE A 79 -1.25 9.92 -5.67
C ILE A 79 -1.66 11.01 -4.69
N ASP A 80 -1.83 12.24 -5.15
CA ASP A 80 -2.21 13.38 -4.30
C ASP A 80 -3.60 13.19 -3.69
N PHE A 81 -4.56 12.71 -4.49
CA PHE A 81 -5.92 12.41 -4.02
C PHE A 81 -5.91 11.31 -2.96
N LEU A 82 -5.23 10.19 -3.23
CA LEU A 82 -5.17 9.07 -2.28
C LEU A 82 -4.44 9.47 -1.00
N HIS A 83 -3.32 10.18 -1.11
CA HIS A 83 -2.59 10.65 0.05
C HIS A 83 -3.42 11.64 0.87
N GLY A 84 -4.07 12.61 0.23
CA GLY A 84 -4.88 13.61 0.92
C GLY A 84 -6.14 13.03 1.58
N LEU A 85 -6.82 12.13 0.89
CA LEU A 85 -8.03 11.50 1.43
C LEU A 85 -7.69 10.54 2.56
N TRP A 86 -6.66 9.70 2.40
CA TRP A 86 -6.35 8.60 3.33
C TRP A 86 -5.18 8.88 4.26
N ASP A 87 -4.75 10.13 4.43
CA ASP A 87 -3.53 10.49 5.20
C ASP A 87 -3.53 9.89 6.62
N GLU A 88 -4.66 9.98 7.33
CA GLU A 88 -4.80 9.42 8.68
C GLU A 88 -4.64 7.90 8.68
N THR A 89 -5.31 7.20 7.76
CA THR A 89 -5.23 5.74 7.65
C THR A 89 -3.84 5.27 7.19
N ILE A 90 -3.22 6.03 6.28
CA ILE A 90 -1.84 5.84 5.79
C ILE A 90 -0.85 5.99 6.94
N TYR A 91 -1.01 7.01 7.78
CA TYR A 91 -0.15 7.24 8.94
C TYR A 91 -0.33 6.14 9.98
N PHE A 92 -1.58 5.90 10.39
CA PHE A 92 -1.93 4.80 11.28
C PHE A 92 -3.43 4.50 11.21
N ALA A 93 -3.79 3.29 10.77
CA ALA A 93 -5.18 2.83 10.71
C ALA A 93 -5.79 2.61 12.11
N HIS A 94 -6.09 3.70 12.82
CA HIS A 94 -6.56 3.73 14.21
C HIS A 94 -7.80 2.86 14.41
N HIS A 95 -8.77 2.91 13.49
CA HIS A 95 -10.00 2.13 13.55
C HIS A 95 -9.76 0.63 13.50
N VAL A 96 -8.81 0.18 12.69
CA VAL A 96 -8.42 -1.24 12.56
C VAL A 96 -7.63 -1.69 13.78
N ALA A 97 -6.72 -0.83 14.25
CA ALA A 97 -5.93 -1.10 15.44
C ALA A 97 -6.85 -1.24 16.66
N GLN A 98 -7.71 -0.26 16.94
CA GLN A 98 -8.52 -0.18 18.17
C GLN A 98 -9.32 -1.46 18.44
N GLY A 99 -9.96 -2.04 17.42
CA GLY A 99 -10.74 -3.28 17.56
C GLY A 99 -9.90 -4.57 17.64
N ARG A 100 -8.59 -4.48 17.40
CA ARG A 100 -7.68 -5.63 17.28
C ARG A 100 -6.45 -5.57 18.18
N LEU A 101 -6.23 -4.47 18.90
CA LEU A 101 -5.07 -4.24 19.77
C LEU A 101 -4.84 -5.40 20.75
N ALA A 102 -5.89 -5.87 21.44
CA ALA A 102 -5.79 -6.97 22.39
C ALA A 102 -5.37 -8.29 21.72
N MET A 103 -5.89 -8.57 20.52
CA MET A 103 -5.52 -9.76 19.75
C MET A 103 -4.09 -9.67 19.24
N TYR A 104 -3.66 -8.51 18.74
CA TYR A 104 -2.29 -8.29 18.31
C TYR A 104 -1.30 -8.42 19.47
N ALA A 105 -1.58 -7.80 20.62
CA ALA A 105 -0.75 -7.89 21.80
C ALA A 105 -0.65 -9.34 22.32
N LYS A 106 -1.76 -10.10 22.29
CA LYS A 106 -1.75 -11.53 22.60
C LYS A 106 -0.92 -12.34 21.61
N ALA A 107 -1.09 -12.15 20.31
CA ALA A 107 -0.31 -12.88 19.30
C ALA A 107 1.19 -12.56 19.41
N ILE A 108 1.56 -11.32 19.73
CA ILE A 108 2.94 -10.91 19.98
C ILE A 108 3.48 -11.59 21.26
N ASN A 109 2.69 -11.66 22.33
CA ASN A 109 3.04 -12.36 23.57
C ASN A 109 3.20 -13.88 23.35
N ASP A 110 2.26 -14.53 22.65
CA ASP A 110 2.30 -15.96 22.33
C ASP A 110 3.56 -16.30 21.49
N LYS A 111 4.07 -15.34 20.72
CA LYS A 111 5.35 -15.43 20.00
C LYS A 111 6.54 -15.01 20.85
N GLY A 112 6.40 -14.94 22.18
CA GLY A 112 7.48 -14.78 23.15
C GLY A 112 7.93 -13.34 23.41
N ALA A 113 7.11 -12.33 23.16
CA ALA A 113 7.40 -10.98 23.62
C ALA A 113 7.21 -10.85 25.14
N ALA A 114 8.18 -10.26 25.84
CA ALA A 114 8.18 -10.18 27.30
C ALA A 114 7.09 -9.25 27.90
N LEU A 115 6.41 -8.44 27.08
CA LEU A 115 5.38 -7.49 27.54
C LEU A 115 4.06 -7.76 26.83
N SER A 116 3.01 -7.97 27.62
CA SER A 116 1.65 -8.31 27.18
C SER A 116 0.87 -7.16 26.51
N TYR A 117 1.44 -5.96 26.42
CA TYR A 117 0.77 -4.73 25.96
C TYR A 117 1.55 -3.94 24.90
N VAL A 118 2.67 -4.45 24.37
CA VAL A 118 3.49 -3.72 23.39
C VAL A 118 3.04 -4.07 21.97
N MET A 119 2.59 -3.04 21.22
CA MET A 119 2.09 -3.14 19.84
C MET A 119 3.12 -2.70 18.78
N ALA A 120 4.04 -1.79 19.12
CA ALA A 120 5.08 -1.29 18.22
C ALA A 120 6.23 -0.63 19.01
N CYS A 121 7.42 -0.55 18.41
CA CYS A 121 8.55 0.26 18.91
C CYS A 121 8.74 1.47 18.00
N ILE A 122 8.64 2.67 18.57
CA ILE A 122 8.99 3.91 17.85
C ILE A 122 10.46 4.30 18.13
N ASP A 123 11.03 3.85 19.26
CA ASP A 123 12.40 4.16 19.66
C ASP A 123 13.19 2.89 20.07
N GLY A 124 14.42 2.79 19.58
CA GLY A 124 15.35 1.68 19.80
C GLY A 124 16.02 1.77 21.17
N SER A 125 15.30 1.50 22.24
CA SER A 125 15.86 1.53 23.59
C SER A 125 16.87 0.39 23.81
N LYS A 126 18.06 0.70 24.34
CA LYS A 126 19.18 -0.23 24.58
C LYS A 126 18.96 -1.25 25.72
N LYS A 127 17.75 -1.76 25.93
CA LYS A 127 17.47 -2.79 26.95
C LYS A 127 17.48 -4.18 26.31
N LYS A 128 18.41 -5.06 26.72
CA LYS A 128 18.68 -6.36 26.08
C LYS A 128 17.45 -7.29 26.02
N LEU A 129 16.68 -7.39 27.10
CA LEU A 129 15.43 -8.16 27.18
C LEU A 129 14.30 -7.58 26.32
N PHE A 130 14.26 -6.24 26.23
CA PHE A 130 13.34 -5.52 25.37
C PHE A 130 13.71 -5.74 23.89
N ASN A 131 14.97 -5.59 23.52
CA ASN A 131 15.46 -5.84 22.15
C ASN A 131 15.27 -7.30 21.70
N GLN A 132 15.45 -8.28 22.59
CA GLN A 132 15.12 -9.68 22.30
C GLN A 132 13.63 -9.86 22.00
N SER A 133 12.75 -9.29 22.84
CA SER A 133 11.30 -9.33 22.64
C SER A 133 10.86 -8.58 21.37
N MET A 134 11.50 -7.45 21.09
CA MET A 134 11.20 -6.58 19.94
C MET A 134 11.81 -7.07 18.63
N SER A 135 12.79 -7.98 18.65
CA SER A 135 13.39 -8.54 17.43
C SER A 135 12.36 -9.26 16.54
N ARG A 136 11.36 -9.92 17.14
CA ARG A 136 10.31 -10.66 16.42
C ARG A 136 9.26 -9.72 15.83
N VAL A 137 8.88 -8.67 16.56
CA VAL A 137 7.99 -7.61 16.04
C VAL A 137 8.70 -6.83 14.93
N ARG A 138 10.00 -6.59 15.08
CA ARG A 138 10.85 -5.99 14.06
C ARG A 138 10.94 -6.85 12.80
N GLN A 139 11.07 -8.17 12.91
CA GLN A 139 11.01 -9.08 11.76
C GLN A 139 9.70 -8.93 10.98
N ALA A 140 8.56 -8.79 11.67
CA ALA A 140 7.29 -8.54 11.01
C ALA A 140 7.25 -7.21 10.23
N VAL A 141 7.83 -6.15 10.82
CA VAL A 141 8.00 -4.86 10.12
C VAL A 141 8.92 -5.00 8.91
N GLU A 142 10.03 -5.71 9.05
CA GLU A 142 10.97 -6.00 7.95
C GLU A 142 10.30 -6.83 6.85
N TRP A 143 9.45 -7.80 7.20
CA TRP A 143 8.62 -8.54 6.25
C TRP A 143 7.60 -7.64 5.54
N SER A 144 6.99 -6.67 6.23
CA SER A 144 6.10 -5.68 5.58
C SER A 144 6.85 -4.84 4.55
N PHE A 145 8.07 -4.39 4.87
CA PHE A 145 8.92 -3.69 3.91
C PHE A 145 9.42 -4.60 2.78
N GLY A 146 9.64 -5.89 3.08
CA GLY A 146 9.94 -6.92 2.08
C GLY A 146 8.78 -7.08 1.09
N GLU A 147 7.56 -7.16 1.60
CA GLU A 147 6.35 -7.29 0.79
C GLU A 147 6.09 -6.04 -0.06
N LEU A 148 6.28 -4.84 0.51
CA LEU A 148 6.25 -3.57 -0.22
C LEU A 148 7.19 -3.61 -1.43
N LYS A 149 8.45 -4.02 -1.24
CA LYS A 149 9.45 -4.10 -2.33
C LYS A 149 9.14 -5.21 -3.33
N ARG A 150 8.54 -6.32 -2.87
CA ARG A 150 8.15 -7.46 -3.72
C ARG A 150 6.99 -7.09 -4.64
N LEU A 151 5.98 -6.38 -4.11
CA LEU A 151 4.84 -5.92 -4.89
C LEU A 151 5.22 -4.74 -5.78
N TRP A 152 5.99 -3.79 -5.24
CA TRP A 152 6.26 -2.50 -5.86
C TRP A 152 7.77 -2.26 -6.02
N ALA A 153 8.35 -2.84 -7.07
CA ALA A 153 9.78 -2.66 -7.35
C ALA A 153 10.15 -1.19 -7.64
N PHE A 154 9.19 -0.34 -8.02
CA PHE A 154 9.38 1.10 -8.19
C PHE A 154 9.97 1.77 -6.93
N ILE A 155 9.53 1.35 -5.74
CA ILE A 155 9.97 1.92 -4.46
C ILE A 155 11.45 1.58 -4.16
N GLY A 156 11.94 0.44 -4.62
CA GLY A 156 13.33 0.00 -4.42
C GLY A 156 14.34 0.65 -5.39
N TYR A 157 13.87 1.32 -6.44
CA TYR A 157 14.72 1.80 -7.52
C TYR A 157 15.35 3.16 -7.17
N LYS A 158 16.63 3.16 -6.78
CA LYS A 158 17.34 4.35 -6.28
C LYS A 158 17.49 5.46 -7.34
N ASP A 159 17.59 5.13 -8.62
CA ASP A 159 17.92 6.11 -9.67
C ASP A 159 16.73 6.96 -10.16
N GLN A 160 15.48 6.56 -9.86
CA GLN A 160 14.27 7.35 -10.17
C GLN A 160 13.71 8.09 -8.95
N ASN A 161 14.17 7.77 -7.74
CA ASN A 161 13.74 8.41 -6.49
C ASN A 161 14.71 9.55 -6.10
N LYS A 162 14.88 10.53 -6.99
CA LYS A 162 15.66 11.74 -6.68
C LYS A 162 14.85 12.64 -5.75
N ILE A 163 15.29 12.73 -4.49
CA ILE A 163 14.79 13.70 -3.52
C ILE A 163 14.90 15.10 -4.16
N MET A 164 13.80 15.86 -4.14
CA MET A 164 13.59 17.19 -4.76
C MET A 164 13.13 17.26 -6.23
N LEU A 165 12.88 16.15 -6.93
CA LEU A 165 12.25 16.15 -8.28
C LEU A 165 10.86 15.49 -8.31
N GLN A 166 10.50 14.69 -7.30
CA GLN A 166 9.20 14.03 -7.15
C GLN A 166 8.76 14.02 -5.68
N ARG A 167 7.44 13.95 -5.39
CA ARG A 167 6.88 13.74 -4.03
C ARG A 167 7.08 12.28 -3.60
N VAL A 168 8.35 11.88 -3.43
CA VAL A 168 8.76 10.50 -3.11
C VAL A 168 8.03 9.98 -1.87
N GLU A 169 7.85 10.83 -0.85
CA GLU A 169 7.15 10.47 0.37
C GLU A 169 5.69 10.03 0.13
N SER A 170 4.91 10.83 -0.61
CA SER A 170 3.51 10.52 -0.90
C SER A 170 3.37 9.22 -1.70
N VAL A 171 4.27 8.98 -2.65
CA VAL A 171 4.27 7.72 -3.43
C VAL A 171 4.59 6.52 -2.55
N VAL A 172 5.58 6.62 -1.66
CA VAL A 172 5.94 5.55 -0.71
C VAL A 172 4.78 5.25 0.24
N LYS A 173 4.16 6.30 0.80
CA LYS A 173 3.00 6.20 1.68
C LYS A 173 1.81 5.53 1.01
N VAL A 174 1.46 5.96 -0.21
CA VAL A 174 0.39 5.33 -1.00
C VAL A 174 0.74 3.89 -1.35
N ALA A 175 1.99 3.58 -1.71
CA ALA A 175 2.41 2.20 -1.98
C ALA A 175 2.33 1.30 -0.74
N MET A 176 2.68 1.81 0.45
CA MET A 176 2.49 1.11 1.71
C MET A 176 1.01 0.83 1.97
N PHE A 177 0.15 1.81 1.76
CA PHE A 177 -1.29 1.66 1.90
C PHE A 177 -1.89 0.65 0.92
N LEU A 178 -1.48 0.69 -0.36
CA LEU A 178 -1.87 -0.29 -1.37
C LEU A 178 -1.35 -1.71 -1.05
N THR A 179 -0.20 -1.83 -0.37
CA THR A 179 0.29 -3.13 0.15
C THR A 179 -0.65 -3.70 1.20
N THR A 180 -1.15 -2.86 2.10
CA THR A 180 -2.16 -3.26 3.09
C THR A 180 -3.47 -3.65 2.42
N CYS A 181 -3.91 -2.89 1.41
CA CYS A 181 -5.09 -3.22 0.61
C CYS A 181 -4.93 -4.57 -0.09
N HIS A 182 -3.77 -4.83 -0.70
CA HIS A 182 -3.45 -6.11 -1.34
C HIS A 182 -3.48 -7.28 -0.34
N CYS A 183 -2.98 -7.08 0.89
CA CYS A 183 -3.08 -8.07 1.96
C CYS A 183 -4.53 -8.35 2.36
N CYS A 184 -5.35 -7.31 2.53
CA CYS A 184 -6.77 -7.46 2.87
C CYS A 184 -7.56 -8.15 1.75
N TYR A 185 -7.27 -7.78 0.49
CA TYR A 185 -7.90 -8.37 -0.70
C TYR A 185 -7.60 -9.86 -0.83
N ASN A 186 -6.33 -10.27 -0.67
CA ASN A 186 -5.92 -11.68 -0.73
C ASN A 186 -6.17 -12.47 0.57
N ARG A 187 -6.84 -11.84 1.56
CA ARG A 187 -7.12 -12.41 2.89
C ARG A 187 -5.89 -12.88 3.67
N GLY A 188 -4.75 -12.23 3.44
CA GLY A 188 -3.54 -12.46 4.22
C GLY A 188 -2.25 -12.38 3.41
N ASN A 189 -1.16 -12.55 4.14
CA ASN A 189 0.20 -12.70 3.64
C ASN A 189 1.01 -13.55 4.63
N GLN A 190 2.32 -13.65 4.42
CA GLN A 190 3.22 -14.37 5.32
C GLN A 190 3.12 -13.90 6.78
N ILE A 191 2.86 -12.60 7.01
CA ILE A 191 2.79 -12.00 8.35
C ILE A 191 1.52 -12.45 9.06
N SER A 192 0.36 -12.41 8.38
CA SER A 192 -0.90 -12.88 8.97
C SER A 192 -0.83 -14.35 9.34
N LEU A 193 -0.16 -15.17 8.51
CA LEU A 193 0.07 -16.60 8.80
C LEU A 193 0.99 -16.78 10.02
N TYR A 194 2.08 -16.03 10.10
CA TYR A 194 3.03 -16.12 11.20
C TYR A 194 2.37 -15.83 12.56
N PHE A 195 1.54 -14.79 12.64
CA PHE A 195 0.82 -14.42 13.87
C PHE A 195 -0.50 -15.18 14.08
N GLY A 196 -0.97 -15.95 13.09
CA GLY A 196 -2.27 -16.61 13.16
C GLY A 196 -3.45 -15.64 13.19
N LEU A 197 -3.28 -14.42 12.66
CA LEU A 197 -4.26 -13.36 12.66
C LEU A 197 -4.53 -12.88 11.23
N GLY A 198 -5.70 -13.23 10.70
CA GLY A 198 -6.13 -12.79 9.37
C GLY A 198 -6.38 -11.27 9.31
N PRO A 199 -6.08 -10.61 8.18
CA PRO A 199 -6.40 -9.19 7.99
C PRO A 199 -7.92 -8.97 8.00
N PRO A 200 -8.39 -7.71 8.20
CA PRO A 200 -9.78 -7.38 7.90
C PRO A 200 -10.06 -7.59 6.40
N THR A 201 -11.34 -7.69 6.04
CA THR A 201 -11.70 -7.62 4.62
C THR A 201 -11.37 -6.23 4.08
N LEU A 202 -11.20 -6.13 2.76
CA LEU A 202 -10.86 -4.86 2.11
C LEU A 202 -11.93 -3.79 2.39
N GLU A 203 -13.21 -4.16 2.39
CA GLU A 203 -14.32 -3.28 2.70
C GLU A 203 -14.23 -2.78 4.14
N LYS A 204 -13.98 -3.67 5.11
CA LYS A 204 -13.86 -3.29 6.52
C LYS A 204 -12.63 -2.40 6.78
N TYR A 205 -11.55 -2.61 6.02
CA TYR A 205 -10.36 -1.77 6.10
C TYR A 205 -10.64 -0.35 5.60
N LEU A 206 -11.36 -0.23 4.49
CA LEU A 206 -11.68 1.03 3.81
C LEU A 206 -13.04 1.64 4.22
N GLN A 207 -13.73 1.07 5.20
CA GLN A 207 -15.05 1.53 5.62
C GLN A 207 -14.99 2.89 6.33
N TYR A 208 -13.92 3.13 7.08
CA TYR A 208 -13.79 4.29 7.95
C TYR A 208 -12.64 5.18 7.45
N ASN A 209 -13.04 6.30 6.87
CA ASN A 209 -12.24 7.44 6.49
C ASN A 209 -13.16 8.64 6.31
#